data_AF-A0A9D7TPH8-F1
#
_entry.id   AF-A0A9D7TPH8-F1
#
_cell.length_a   1.000
_cell.length_b   1.000
_cell.length_c   1.000
_cell.angle_alpha   90.00
_cell.angle_beta   90.00
_cell.angle_gamma   90.00
#
_symmetry.space_group_name_H-M   'P 1'
#
loop_
_entity.id
_entity.type
_entity.pdbx_description
1 polymer ?
#
loop_
_entity_poly.entity_id
_entity_poly.type
_entity_poly.pdbx_seq_one_letter_code
_entity_poly.pdbx_strand_id
1 'polypeptide(L)'
;MFRFENADFFYLLIILPLMAGIWFYSRMKLKKRKEAFGTQSVIKRLIIGTLSENMIFGIFIFIVLLLILALVNPQYGLKREKVKVDKSDIFFVLDISASMNATDISPSRLEKSKRFLDQLIQTRKGDQLGLILFAGGAYLQMPMTTDYAAAQLFIRSATTDMAGTQGTVIGEAIDLAMRSTKEKNQKAIIIISDGEDHDSDAIDMAKKAADNGWNIYTIGVGSAEGQPDSCKC
;
A
#
# COMPACT_ATOMS: atom_id res chain seq x y z
N MET A 1 -4.99 -9.37 17.59
CA MET A 1 -5.75 -10.61 17.82
C MET A 1 -4.82 -11.57 18.53
N PHE A 2 -5.20 -12.10 19.70
CA PHE A 2 -4.36 -13.05 20.43
C PHE A 2 -4.20 -14.31 19.58
N ARG A 3 -2.97 -14.65 19.21
CA ARG A 3 -2.63 -15.92 18.56
C ARG A 3 -1.74 -16.70 19.50
N PHE A 4 -2.13 -17.93 19.77
CA PHE A 4 -1.34 -18.91 20.50
C PHE A 4 -0.74 -19.84 19.46
N GLU A 5 0.58 -19.91 19.40
CA GLU A 5 1.30 -20.70 18.40
C GLU A 5 1.09 -22.21 18.63
N ASN A 6 1.01 -22.62 19.89
CA ASN A 6 0.86 -24.01 20.29
C ASN A 6 -0.22 -24.15 21.39
N ALA A 7 -1.49 -24.10 20.99
CA ALA A 7 -2.62 -24.22 21.90
C ALA A 7 -2.68 -25.58 22.64
N ASP A 8 -2.03 -26.60 22.11
CA ASP A 8 -2.02 -27.95 22.69
C ASP A 8 -1.26 -28.01 24.03
N PHE A 9 -0.38 -27.05 24.32
CA PHE A 9 0.33 -27.02 25.60
C PHE A 9 -0.54 -26.58 26.79
N PHE A 10 -1.79 -26.14 26.57
CA PHE A 10 -2.73 -25.90 27.67
C PHE A 10 -3.06 -27.18 28.46
N TYR A 11 -2.94 -28.37 27.86
CA TYR A 11 -3.14 -29.64 28.58
C TYR A 11 -2.10 -29.88 29.68
N LEU A 12 -0.91 -29.26 29.61
CA LEU A 12 0.11 -29.35 30.66
C LEU A 12 -0.31 -28.66 31.97
N LEU A 13 -1.34 -27.82 31.95
CA LEU A 13 -1.87 -27.18 33.16
C LEU A 13 -2.45 -28.21 34.14
N ILE A 14 -2.83 -29.42 33.68
CA ILE A 14 -3.28 -30.55 34.50
C ILE A 14 -2.17 -31.06 35.44
N ILE A 15 -0.89 -30.79 35.15
CA ILE A 15 0.23 -31.18 36.02
C ILE A 15 0.20 -30.40 37.36
N LEU A 16 -0.28 -29.15 37.36
CA LEU A 16 -0.36 -28.32 38.56
C LEU A 16 -1.28 -28.90 39.66
N PRO A 17 -2.54 -29.26 39.41
CA PRO A 17 -3.39 -29.88 40.43
C PRO A 17 -2.90 -31.26 40.86
N LEU A 18 -2.25 -32.02 39.97
CA LEU A 18 -1.66 -33.32 40.31
C LEU A 18 -0.47 -33.16 41.28
N MET A 19 0.39 -32.17 41.06
CA MET A 19 1.47 -31.81 41.98
C MET A 19 0.95 -31.30 43.33
N ALA A 20 -0.09 -30.45 43.32
CA ALA A 20 -0.74 -29.99 44.54
C ALA A 20 -1.37 -31.14 45.34
N GLY A 21 -1.99 -32.10 44.66
CA GLY A 21 -2.54 -33.31 45.27
C GLY A 21 -1.47 -34.20 45.92
N ILE A 22 -0.36 -34.46 45.22
CA ILE A 22 0.78 -35.22 45.76
C ILE A 22 1.38 -34.51 46.98
N TRP A 23 1.55 -33.19 46.91
CA TRP A 23 2.08 -32.40 48.02
C TRP A 23 1.14 -32.42 49.24
N PHE A 24 -0.17 -32.26 49.04
CA PHE A 24 -1.17 -32.34 50.10
C PHE A 24 -1.20 -33.73 50.75
N TYR A 25 -1.17 -34.80 49.95
CA TYR A 25 -1.11 -36.18 50.43
C TYR A 25 0.17 -36.47 51.21
N SER A 26 1.32 -36.02 50.71
CA SER A 26 2.62 -36.07 51.39
C SER A 26 2.55 -35.39 52.76
N ARG A 27 1.97 -34.19 52.82
CA ARG A 27 1.77 -33.45 54.07
C ARG A 27 0.85 -34.15 55.06
N MET A 28 -0.26 -34.72 54.60
CA MET A 28 -1.15 -35.50 55.46
C MET A 28 -0.42 -36.70 56.07
N LYS A 29 0.38 -37.43 55.27
CA LYS A 29 1.21 -38.54 55.77
C LYS A 29 2.31 -38.07 56.71
N LEU A 30 3.01 -36.99 56.38
CA LEU A 30 4.06 -36.41 57.20
C LEU A 30 3.52 -35.93 58.56
N LYS A 31 2.33 -35.33 58.60
CA LYS A 31 1.66 -34.94 59.85
C LYS A 31 1.37 -36.16 60.72
N LYS A 32 0.77 -37.21 60.15
CA LYS A 32 0.51 -38.48 60.85
C LYS A 32 1.79 -39.19 61.34
N ARG A 33 2.89 -39.11 60.58
CA ARG A 33 4.19 -39.70 60.95
C ARG A 33 4.92 -38.90 62.02
N LYS A 34 4.85 -37.56 61.97
CA LYS A 34 5.41 -36.66 63.00
C LYS A 34 4.70 -36.85 64.34
N GLU A 35 3.38 -37.08 64.32
CA GLU A 35 2.59 -37.43 65.50
C GLU A 35 2.97 -38.80 66.09
N ALA A 36 3.50 -39.73 65.26
CA ALA A 36 3.88 -41.08 65.68
C ALA A 36 5.34 -41.25 66.18
N PHE A 37 6.25 -40.31 65.87
CA PHE A 37 7.71 -40.50 66.08
C PHE A 37 8.45 -39.43 66.90
N GLY A 38 7.76 -38.60 67.69
CA GLY A 38 8.38 -38.04 68.90
C GLY A 38 8.56 -36.52 69.01
N THR A 39 8.51 -36.11 70.28
CA THR A 39 8.77 -34.83 70.94
C THR A 39 9.02 -33.62 70.03
N GLN A 40 7.95 -32.85 69.82
CA GLN A 40 7.86 -31.57 69.09
C GLN A 40 8.99 -30.55 69.38
N SER A 41 9.70 -30.69 70.50
CA SER A 41 10.73 -29.77 71.01
C SER A 41 12.13 -29.99 70.40
N VAL A 42 12.50 -31.19 69.96
CA VAL A 42 13.85 -31.46 69.40
C VAL A 42 13.93 -31.05 67.93
N ILE A 43 12.86 -31.28 67.17
CA ILE A 43 12.78 -30.98 65.73
C ILE A 43 12.82 -29.46 65.47
N LYS A 44 12.15 -28.67 66.31
CA LYS A 44 12.15 -27.19 66.17
C LYS A 44 13.50 -26.55 66.49
N ARG A 45 14.38 -27.23 67.25
CA ARG A 45 15.70 -26.71 67.65
C ARG A 45 16.79 -26.91 66.59
N LEU A 46 16.56 -27.80 65.62
CA LEU A 46 17.48 -28.10 64.51
C LEU A 46 17.16 -27.33 63.22
N ILE A 47 15.99 -26.69 63.11
CA ILE A 47 15.57 -25.96 61.90
C ILE A 47 15.81 -24.47 62.11
N ILE A 48 16.99 -24.00 61.71
CA ILE A 48 17.36 -22.58 61.69
C ILE A 48 16.98 -22.02 60.33
N GLY A 49 16.03 -21.06 60.30
CA GLY A 49 15.86 -20.13 59.18
C GLY A 49 15.47 -20.72 57.82
N THR A 50 14.50 -21.63 57.76
CA THR A 50 14.00 -22.14 56.47
C THR A 50 12.74 -21.39 56.03
N LEU A 51 12.70 -20.98 54.76
CA LEU A 51 11.45 -20.60 54.10
C LEU A 51 10.38 -21.67 54.39
N SER A 52 9.16 -21.24 54.71
CA SER A 52 8.09 -22.21 55.01
C SER A 52 7.95 -23.18 53.84
N GLU A 53 7.80 -24.49 54.09
CA GLU A 53 7.65 -25.48 53.02
C GLU A 53 6.50 -25.12 52.05
N ASN A 54 5.49 -24.38 52.54
CA ASN A 54 4.39 -23.83 51.75
C ASN A 54 4.87 -22.76 50.75
N MET A 55 5.78 -21.89 51.19
CA MET A 55 6.36 -20.82 50.37
C MET A 55 7.27 -21.40 49.29
N ILE A 56 8.09 -22.41 49.62
CA ILE A 56 8.92 -23.12 48.63
C ILE A 56 8.02 -23.78 47.59
N PHE A 57 6.94 -24.44 48.02
CA PHE A 57 5.98 -25.07 47.11
C PHE A 57 5.23 -24.05 46.24
N GLY A 58 4.84 -22.91 46.81
CA GLY A 58 4.21 -21.81 46.08
C GLY A 58 5.13 -21.23 45.00
N ILE A 59 6.41 -21.01 45.33
CA ILE A 59 7.43 -20.57 44.37
C ILE A 59 7.61 -21.61 43.26
N PHE A 60 7.64 -22.89 43.60
CA PHE A 60 7.78 -23.96 42.61
C PHE A 60 6.60 -23.99 41.62
N ILE A 61 5.37 -23.91 42.11
CA ILE A 61 4.17 -23.82 41.25
C ILE A 61 4.24 -22.59 40.34
N PHE A 62 4.67 -21.45 40.88
CA PHE A 62 4.75 -20.21 40.12
C PHE A 62 5.76 -20.30 38.97
N ILE A 63 6.92 -20.93 39.20
CA ILE A 63 7.92 -21.18 38.15
C ILE A 63 7.36 -22.10 37.06
N VAL A 64 6.67 -23.19 37.45
CA VAL A 64 6.06 -24.10 36.47
C VAL A 64 4.99 -23.39 35.64
N LEU A 65 4.18 -22.52 36.25
CA LEU A 65 3.20 -21.71 35.54
C LEU A 65 3.85 -20.79 34.49
N LEU A 66 4.94 -20.10 34.86
CA LEU A 66 5.67 -19.24 33.93
C LEU A 66 6.30 -20.03 32.77
N LEU A 67 6.81 -21.24 33.03
CA LEU A 67 7.33 -22.12 31.98
C LEU A 67 6.23 -22.56 31.00
N ILE A 68 5.04 -22.90 31.50
CA ILE A 68 3.89 -23.24 30.63
C ILE A 68 3.49 -22.03 29.79
N LEU A 69 3.43 -20.83 30.38
CA LEU A 69 3.12 -19.61 29.63
C LEU A 69 4.17 -19.29 28.56
N ALA A 70 5.45 -19.54 28.83
CA ALA A 70 6.52 -19.40 27.85
C ALA A 70 6.38 -20.40 26.69
N LEU A 71 6.00 -21.65 26.98
CA LEU A 71 5.75 -22.70 25.98
C LEU A 71 4.53 -22.41 25.09
N VAL A 72 3.47 -21.82 25.66
CA VAL A 72 2.28 -21.41 24.91
C VAL A 72 2.59 -20.24 23.94
N ASN A 73 3.67 -19.50 24.20
CA ASN A 73 4.17 -18.38 23.39
C ASN A 73 3.04 -17.43 22.92
N PRO A 74 2.43 -16.66 23.85
CA PRO A 74 1.35 -15.74 23.49
C PRO A 74 1.90 -14.61 22.60
N GLN A 75 1.55 -14.63 21.32
CA GLN A 75 2.03 -13.63 20.37
C GLN A 75 1.02 -12.48 20.27
N TYR A 76 1.46 -11.27 20.63
CA TYR A 76 0.73 -10.04 20.37
C TYR A 76 1.16 -9.47 19.02
N GLY A 77 0.46 -9.87 17.95
CA GLY A 77 0.75 -9.42 16.60
C GLY A 77 0.18 -8.03 16.31
N LEU A 78 1.03 -7.13 15.79
CA LEU A 78 0.61 -5.93 15.09
C LEU A 78 -0.18 -6.35 13.85
N LYS A 79 -1.47 -5.98 13.80
CA LYS A 79 -2.26 -6.13 12.58
C LYS A 79 -1.58 -5.21 11.55
N ARG A 80 -0.95 -5.79 10.52
CA ARG A 80 -0.64 -5.03 9.30
C ARG A 80 -1.98 -4.71 8.68
N GLU A 81 -2.56 -3.59 9.09
CA GLU A 81 -3.70 -3.02 8.41
C GLU A 81 -3.22 -2.74 6.99
N LYS A 82 -3.70 -3.54 6.03
CA LYS A 82 -3.51 -3.22 4.62
C LYS A 82 -4.30 -1.94 4.43
N VAL A 83 -3.62 -0.80 4.55
CA VAL A 83 -4.15 0.47 4.06
C VAL A 83 -4.51 0.18 2.61
N LYS A 84 -5.81 0.12 2.32
CA LYS A 84 -6.29 0.15 0.95
C LYS A 84 -5.94 1.55 0.47
N VAL A 85 -4.75 1.68 -0.11
CA VAL A 85 -4.43 2.84 -0.93
C VAL A 85 -5.34 2.67 -2.13
N ASP A 86 -6.32 3.55 -2.27
CA ASP A 86 -7.08 3.68 -3.51
C ASP A 86 -6.08 4.09 -4.58
N LYS A 87 -5.53 3.10 -5.29
CA LYS A 87 -4.63 3.32 -6.40
C LYS A 87 -5.48 3.74 -7.59
N SER A 88 -5.19 4.90 -8.15
CA SER A 88 -5.74 5.29 -9.45
C SER A 88 -4.69 5.05 -10.52
N ASP A 89 -5.12 4.53 -11.67
CA ASP A 89 -4.30 4.40 -12.87
C ASP A 89 -4.64 5.60 -13.78
N ILE A 90 -3.68 6.53 -13.94
CA ILE A 90 -3.89 7.79 -14.66
C ILE A 90 -2.99 7.81 -15.90
N PHE A 91 -3.59 7.86 -17.08
CA PHE A 91 -2.87 8.16 -18.32
C PHE A 91 -2.90 9.66 -18.60
N PHE A 92 -1.74 10.28 -18.68
CA PHE A 92 -1.58 11.60 -19.27
C PHE A 92 -1.41 11.44 -20.77
N VAL A 93 -2.28 12.09 -21.54
CA VAL A 93 -2.30 12.08 -22.99
C VAL A 93 -1.96 13.50 -23.43
N LEU A 94 -0.72 13.72 -23.86
CA LEU A 94 -0.16 15.03 -24.16
C LEU A 94 -0.02 15.23 -25.66
N ASP A 95 -0.58 16.33 -26.14
CA ASP A 95 -0.45 16.77 -27.52
C ASP A 95 0.97 17.31 -27.78
N ILE A 96 1.61 16.80 -28.82
CA ILE A 96 2.94 17.21 -29.30
C ILE A 96 2.90 17.67 -30.77
N SER A 97 1.72 18.07 -31.27
CA SER A 97 1.55 18.67 -32.59
C SER A 97 2.27 20.01 -32.73
N ALA A 98 2.41 20.49 -33.96
CA ALA A 98 3.13 21.72 -34.25
C ALA A 98 2.49 22.97 -33.63
N SER A 99 1.16 22.99 -33.47
CA SER A 99 0.41 24.08 -32.84
C SER A 99 0.76 24.22 -31.35
N MET A 100 1.20 23.16 -30.69
CA MET A 100 1.66 23.21 -29.29
C MET A 100 2.99 23.97 -29.09
N ASN A 101 3.70 24.32 -30.17
CA ASN A 101 4.83 25.26 -30.13
C ASN A 101 4.39 26.74 -30.04
N ALA A 102 3.10 27.02 -30.20
CA ALA A 102 2.53 28.35 -30.04
C ALA A 102 2.94 28.99 -28.71
N THR A 103 3.18 30.30 -28.75
CA THR A 103 3.69 31.12 -27.64
C THR A 103 2.66 32.13 -27.14
N ASP A 104 1.40 31.99 -27.54
CA ASP A 104 0.25 32.71 -27.00
C ASP A 104 0.15 32.58 -25.47
N ILE A 105 0.64 31.48 -24.91
CA ILE A 105 0.91 31.31 -23.49
C ILE A 105 2.41 31.13 -23.26
N SER A 106 3.00 32.00 -22.43
CA SER A 106 4.43 31.92 -22.11
C SER A 106 4.77 30.67 -21.27
N PRO A 107 5.86 29.94 -21.58
CA PRO A 107 6.77 30.14 -22.71
C PRO A 107 6.31 29.49 -24.03
N SER A 108 5.57 28.38 -23.98
CA SER A 108 4.79 27.81 -25.09
C SER A 108 3.63 26.99 -24.52
N ARG A 109 2.63 26.63 -25.33
CA ARG A 109 1.51 25.76 -24.92
C ARG A 109 2.03 24.41 -24.39
N LEU A 110 2.98 23.78 -25.07
CA LEU A 110 3.61 22.53 -24.62
C LEU A 110 4.34 22.69 -23.29
N GLU A 111 5.18 23.72 -23.14
CA GLU A 111 5.94 23.92 -21.90
C GLU A 111 5.03 24.27 -20.73
N LYS A 112 3.93 25.00 -20.97
CA LYS A 112 2.90 25.24 -19.96
C LYS A 112 2.23 23.95 -19.53
N SER A 113 1.90 23.08 -20.49
CA SER A 113 1.30 21.77 -20.26
C SER A 113 2.21 20.86 -19.43
N LYS A 114 3.51 20.80 -19.76
CA LYS A 114 4.51 20.06 -18.97
C LYS A 114 4.58 20.55 -17.53
N ARG A 115 4.60 21.86 -17.31
CA ARG A 115 4.63 22.44 -15.96
C ARG A 115 3.37 22.11 -15.16
N PHE A 116 2.21 22.14 -15.81
CA PHE A 116 0.95 21.73 -15.20
C PHE A 116 0.99 20.25 -14.78
N LEU A 117 1.45 19.37 -15.68
CA LEU A 117 1.62 17.94 -15.38
C LEU A 117 2.62 17.69 -14.26
N ASP A 118 3.78 18.37 -14.26
CA ASP A 118 4.78 18.28 -13.21
C ASP A 118 4.20 18.63 -11.83
N GLN A 119 3.39 19.68 -11.75
CA GLN A 119 2.69 20.07 -10.52
C GLN A 119 1.62 19.05 -10.12
N LEU A 120 0.83 18.58 -11.08
CA LEU A 120 -0.22 17.59 -10.83
C LEU A 120 0.37 16.29 -10.25
N ILE A 121 1.49 15.81 -10.80
CA ILE A 121 2.18 14.62 -10.32
C ILE A 121 2.67 14.79 -8.88
N GLN A 122 3.21 15.95 -8.52
CA GLN A 122 3.71 16.21 -7.16
C GLN A 122 2.60 16.19 -6.10
N THR A 123 1.36 16.50 -6.48
CA THR A 123 0.22 16.48 -5.55
C THR A 123 -0.36 15.08 -5.31
N ARG A 124 -0.01 14.10 -6.15
CA ARG A 124 -0.55 12.74 -6.09
C ARG A 124 0.40 11.80 -5.35
N LYS A 125 -0.15 10.92 -4.52
CA LYS A 125 0.61 9.88 -3.78
C LYS A 125 -0.14 8.56 -3.83
N GLY A 126 0.52 7.52 -4.35
CA GLY A 126 -0.03 6.16 -4.42
C GLY A 126 -0.63 5.77 -5.76
N ASP A 127 -0.80 6.72 -6.68
CA ASP A 127 -1.32 6.50 -8.04
C ASP A 127 -0.24 5.97 -8.99
N GLN A 128 -0.67 5.17 -9.97
CA GLN A 128 0.14 4.75 -11.12
C GLN A 128 -0.07 5.72 -12.27
N LEU A 129 1.02 6.15 -12.89
CA LEU A 129 1.02 7.14 -13.95
C LEU A 129 1.52 6.52 -15.24
N GLY A 130 0.86 6.82 -16.35
CA GLY A 130 1.31 6.54 -17.71
C GLY A 130 1.38 7.83 -18.53
N LEU A 131 2.21 7.85 -19.57
CA LEU A 131 2.32 8.96 -20.51
C LEU A 131 2.16 8.44 -21.94
N ILE A 132 1.23 9.04 -22.67
CA ILE A 132 1.03 8.87 -24.10
C ILE A 132 1.25 10.23 -24.74
N LEU A 133 2.04 10.26 -25.80
CA LEU A 133 2.23 11.44 -26.63
C LEU A 133 1.45 11.22 -27.93
N PHE A 134 0.78 12.26 -28.42
CA PHE A 134 0.05 12.16 -29.68
C PHE A 134 0.21 13.41 -30.55
N ALA A 135 0.16 13.18 -31.85
CA ALA A 135 0.03 14.18 -32.91
C ALA A 135 -0.70 13.47 -34.06
N GLY A 136 -0.08 13.32 -35.25
CA GLY A 136 -0.62 12.53 -36.36
C GLY A 136 -0.72 11.03 -36.08
N GLY A 137 -0.17 10.57 -34.97
CA GLY A 137 -0.36 9.23 -34.40
C GLY A 137 -0.11 9.25 -32.89
N ALA A 138 -0.51 8.18 -32.19
CA ALA A 138 -0.35 8.05 -30.74
C ALA A 138 0.74 7.05 -30.34
N TYR A 139 1.58 7.43 -29.38
CA TYR A 139 2.72 6.63 -28.92
C TYR A 139 2.75 6.50 -27.40
N LEU A 140 2.94 5.27 -26.91
CA LEU A 140 3.10 5.00 -25.49
C LEU A 140 4.54 5.34 -25.07
N GLN A 141 4.73 6.54 -24.53
CA GLN A 141 6.04 7.00 -24.08
C GLN A 141 6.45 6.38 -22.75
N MET A 142 5.48 6.20 -21.84
CA MET A 142 5.73 5.62 -20.53
C MET A 142 4.56 4.69 -20.13
N PRO A 143 4.82 3.39 -19.96
CA PRO A 143 3.87 2.47 -19.34
C PRO A 143 3.54 2.88 -17.90
N MET A 144 2.46 2.31 -17.36
CA MET A 144 2.04 2.56 -15.98
C MET A 144 3.16 2.30 -14.97
N THR A 145 3.55 3.32 -14.22
CA THR A 145 4.62 3.27 -13.21
C THR A 145 4.23 4.01 -11.94
N THR A 146 4.81 3.60 -10.81
CA THR A 146 4.75 4.33 -9.52
C THR A 146 5.97 5.23 -9.30
N ASP A 147 6.91 5.26 -10.25
CA ASP A 147 8.09 6.11 -10.18
C ASP A 147 7.77 7.52 -10.69
N TYR A 148 7.47 8.42 -9.76
CA TYR A 148 7.17 9.82 -10.05
C TYR A 148 8.36 10.58 -10.64
N ALA A 149 9.59 10.21 -10.29
CA ALA A 149 10.79 10.89 -10.80
C ALA A 149 11.01 10.52 -12.28
N ALA A 150 10.81 9.24 -12.62
CA ALA A 150 10.83 8.80 -14.01
C ALA A 150 9.72 9.47 -14.83
N ALA A 151 8.50 9.56 -14.28
CA ALA A 151 7.38 10.24 -14.95
C ALA A 151 7.69 11.70 -15.27
N GLN A 152 8.26 12.45 -14.31
CA GLN A 152 8.69 13.83 -14.53
C GLN A 152 9.78 13.93 -15.60
N LEU A 153 10.74 13.01 -15.62
CA LEU A 153 11.78 12.99 -16.65
C LEU A 153 11.18 12.83 -18.06
N PHE A 154 10.25 11.90 -18.24
CA PHE A 154 9.60 11.65 -19.53
C PHE A 154 8.70 12.81 -19.99
N ILE A 155 7.98 13.45 -19.06
CA ILE A 155 7.17 14.64 -19.40
C ILE A 155 8.06 15.80 -19.83
N ARG A 156 9.16 16.04 -19.11
CA ARG A 156 10.10 17.11 -19.45
C ARG A 156 10.76 16.89 -20.81
N SER A 157 11.08 15.64 -21.12
CA SER A 157 11.72 15.27 -22.39
C SER A 157 10.79 15.35 -23.59
N ALA A 158 9.46 15.40 -23.41
CA ALA A 158 8.52 15.41 -24.53
C ALA A 158 8.74 16.64 -25.42
N THR A 159 8.94 16.48 -26.72
CA THR A 159 9.09 17.59 -27.66
C THR A 159 8.21 17.38 -28.87
N THR A 160 7.88 18.47 -29.56
CA THR A 160 7.11 18.40 -30.82
C THR A 160 7.89 17.67 -31.92
N ASP A 161 9.22 17.64 -31.87
CA ASP A 161 10.06 16.86 -32.78
C ASP A 161 9.87 15.34 -32.66
N MET A 162 9.26 14.86 -31.57
CA MET A 162 8.92 13.44 -31.41
C MET A 162 7.69 13.04 -32.23
N ALA A 163 6.93 14.00 -32.77
CA ALA A 163 5.79 13.74 -33.62
C ALA A 163 6.28 13.24 -34.99
N GLY A 164 6.29 11.92 -35.19
CA GLY A 164 6.69 11.31 -36.46
C GLY A 164 5.77 11.65 -37.63
N THR A 165 4.55 12.10 -37.34
CA THR A 165 3.54 12.55 -38.32
C THR A 165 2.77 13.75 -37.76
N GLN A 166 2.42 14.67 -38.64
CA GLN A 166 1.64 15.87 -38.31
C GLN A 166 0.14 15.55 -38.37
N GLY A 167 -0.65 16.24 -37.54
CA GLY A 167 -2.09 16.02 -37.35
C GLY A 167 -2.40 15.79 -35.87
N THR A 168 -3.64 15.39 -35.59
CA THR A 168 -4.13 15.12 -34.24
C THR A 168 -5.07 13.92 -34.25
N VAL A 169 -4.67 12.84 -33.59
CA VAL A 169 -5.44 11.58 -33.50
C VAL A 169 -5.70 11.24 -32.03
N ILE A 170 -6.70 11.88 -31.44
CA ILE A 170 -7.09 11.74 -30.04
C ILE A 170 -7.73 10.36 -29.80
N GLY A 171 -8.54 9.87 -30.74
CA GLY A 171 -9.22 8.58 -30.65
C GLY A 171 -8.25 7.41 -30.53
N GLU A 172 -7.15 7.44 -31.29
CA GLU A 172 -6.08 6.43 -31.19
C GLU A 172 -5.36 6.49 -29.84
N ALA A 173 -5.11 7.69 -29.31
CA ALA A 173 -4.51 7.87 -27.99
C ALA A 173 -5.40 7.31 -26.87
N ILE A 174 -6.71 7.50 -26.96
CA ILE A 174 -7.69 6.92 -26.03
C ILE A 174 -7.69 5.38 -26.15
N ASP A 175 -7.69 4.83 -27.37
CA ASP A 175 -7.63 3.38 -27.58
C ASP A 175 -6.35 2.77 -27.00
N LEU A 176 -5.21 3.44 -27.22
CA LEU A 176 -3.91 3.01 -26.71
C LEU A 176 -3.87 3.02 -25.17
N ALA A 177 -4.45 4.04 -24.53
CA ALA A 177 -4.60 4.09 -23.08
C ALA A 177 -5.43 2.91 -22.55
N MET A 178 -6.56 2.62 -23.21
CA MET A 178 -7.42 1.49 -22.84
C MET A 178 -6.71 0.15 -22.94
N ARG A 179 -5.95 -0.08 -24.03
CA ARG A 179 -5.21 -1.34 -24.25
C ARG A 179 -3.99 -1.50 -23.34
N SER A 180 -3.39 -0.39 -22.91
CA SER A 180 -2.14 -0.39 -22.15
C SER A 180 -2.34 -0.61 -20.65
N THR A 181 -3.57 -0.54 -20.14
CA THR A 181 -3.84 -0.86 -18.73
C THR A 181 -4.13 -2.34 -18.53
N LYS A 182 -3.62 -2.92 -17.44
CA LYS A 182 -3.81 -4.34 -17.10
C LYS A 182 -4.68 -4.55 -15.86
N GLU A 183 -4.81 -3.54 -14.99
CA GLU A 183 -5.48 -3.67 -13.70
C GLU A 183 -6.93 -3.15 -13.73
N LYS A 184 -7.69 -3.45 -12.68
CA LYS A 184 -9.09 -3.04 -12.48
C LYS A 184 -9.22 -1.92 -11.44
N ASN A 185 -8.20 -1.09 -11.31
CA ASN A 185 -8.21 0.07 -10.42
C ASN A 185 -9.13 1.17 -10.96
N GLN A 186 -9.30 2.27 -10.22
CA GLN A 186 -9.96 3.45 -10.78
C GLN A 186 -9.12 4.00 -11.93
N LYS A 187 -9.72 4.25 -13.09
CA LYS A 187 -8.99 4.60 -14.31
C LYS A 187 -9.37 5.98 -14.78
N ALA A 188 -8.36 6.80 -15.08
CA ALA A 188 -8.56 8.12 -15.63
C ALA A 188 -7.64 8.37 -16.83
N ILE A 189 -8.16 9.08 -17.83
CA ILE A 189 -7.40 9.63 -18.95
C ILE A 189 -7.49 11.15 -18.84
N ILE A 190 -6.34 11.82 -18.83
CA ILE A 190 -6.26 13.28 -18.82
C ILE A 190 -5.62 13.70 -20.14
N ILE A 191 -6.42 14.28 -21.02
CA ILE A 191 -6.03 14.74 -22.35
C ILE A 191 -5.70 16.23 -22.27
N ILE A 192 -4.55 16.62 -22.81
CA ILE A 192 -4.08 18.01 -22.83
C ILE A 192 -3.74 18.38 -24.27
N SER A 193 -4.48 19.32 -24.84
CA SER A 193 -4.39 19.75 -26.24
C SER A 193 -4.92 21.17 -26.40
N ASP A 194 -4.59 21.85 -27.49
CA ASP A 194 -5.23 23.10 -27.89
C ASP A 194 -6.56 22.88 -28.64
N GLY A 195 -6.86 21.65 -29.04
CA GLY A 195 -8.14 21.27 -29.63
C GLY A 195 -8.39 21.86 -31.02
N GLU A 196 -7.34 22.24 -31.76
CA GLU A 196 -7.48 22.89 -33.06
C GLU A 196 -7.95 21.92 -34.16
N ASP A 197 -7.62 20.64 -34.07
CA ASP A 197 -7.99 19.63 -35.08
C ASP A 197 -9.23 18.79 -34.69
N HIS A 198 -10.08 18.52 -35.67
CA HIS A 198 -11.27 17.67 -35.51
C HIS A 198 -10.95 16.20 -35.83
N ASP A 199 -10.69 15.41 -34.80
CA ASP A 199 -10.73 13.95 -34.89
C ASP A 199 -12.19 13.46 -34.75
N SER A 200 -12.75 12.94 -35.84
CA SER A 200 -14.14 12.46 -35.89
C SER A 200 -14.41 11.30 -34.93
N ASP A 201 -13.38 10.50 -34.61
CA ASP A 201 -13.53 9.26 -33.85
C ASP A 201 -13.32 9.48 -32.35
N ALA A 202 -12.80 10.65 -31.95
CA ALA A 202 -12.48 10.97 -30.56
C ALA A 202 -13.69 10.83 -29.62
N ILE A 203 -14.87 11.30 -30.06
CA ILE A 203 -16.10 11.25 -29.24
C ILE A 203 -16.59 9.81 -29.05
N ASP A 204 -16.56 9.01 -30.11
CA ASP A 204 -17.02 7.62 -30.04
C ASP A 204 -16.06 6.75 -29.24
N MET A 205 -14.75 6.98 -29.38
CA MET A 205 -13.73 6.36 -28.53
C MET A 205 -13.85 6.79 -27.06
N ALA A 206 -14.18 8.05 -26.78
CA ALA A 206 -14.40 8.53 -25.43
C ALA A 206 -15.61 7.86 -24.76
N LYS A 207 -16.74 7.71 -25.49
CA LYS A 207 -17.91 6.94 -25.01
C LYS A 207 -17.53 5.50 -24.71
N LYS A 208 -16.81 4.85 -25.62
CA LYS A 208 -16.34 3.47 -25.43
C LYS A 208 -15.44 3.34 -24.20
N ALA A 209 -14.59 4.31 -23.91
CA ALA A 209 -13.79 4.29 -22.70
C ALA A 209 -14.64 4.47 -21.44
N ALA A 210 -15.62 5.39 -21.47
CA ALA A 210 -16.55 5.59 -20.37
C ALA A 210 -17.35 4.33 -20.04
N ASP A 211 -17.83 3.61 -21.06
CA ASP A 211 -18.53 2.31 -20.90
C ASP A 211 -17.61 1.24 -20.27
N ASN A 212 -16.30 1.35 -20.46
CA ASN A 212 -15.29 0.50 -19.83
C ASN A 212 -14.82 1.00 -18.45
N GLY A 213 -15.49 1.99 -17.87
CA GLY A 213 -15.22 2.52 -16.54
C GLY A 213 -14.05 3.51 -16.47
N TRP A 214 -13.65 4.10 -17.59
CA TRP A 214 -12.65 5.18 -17.62
C TRP A 214 -13.30 6.54 -17.43
N ASN A 215 -12.70 7.37 -16.59
CA ASN A 215 -13.05 8.79 -16.50
C ASN A 215 -12.12 9.60 -17.42
N ILE A 216 -12.68 10.30 -18.40
CA ILE A 216 -11.90 11.16 -19.30
C ILE A 216 -12.03 12.62 -18.85
N TYR A 217 -10.89 13.28 -18.69
CA TYR A 217 -10.78 14.70 -18.44
C TYR A 217 -10.02 15.35 -19.58
N THR A 218 -10.52 16.46 -20.09
CA THR A 218 -9.89 17.23 -21.17
C THR A 218 -9.46 18.59 -20.65
N ILE A 219 -8.24 19.00 -20.98
CA ILE A 219 -7.66 20.29 -20.60
C ILE A 219 -7.26 20.99 -21.89
N GLY A 220 -8.03 22.03 -22.24
CA GLY A 220 -7.72 22.92 -23.35
C GLY A 220 -6.58 23.87 -22.97
N VAL A 221 -5.58 24.00 -23.84
CA VAL A 221 -4.44 24.91 -23.65
C VAL A 221 -4.36 25.89 -24.80
N GLY A 222 -4.67 27.15 -24.54
CA GLY A 222 -4.60 28.22 -25.54
C GLY A 222 -5.09 29.55 -24.95
N SER A 223 -4.81 30.65 -25.63
CA SER A 223 -5.39 31.96 -25.27
C SER A 223 -6.82 32.08 -25.80
N ALA A 224 -7.66 32.89 -25.14
CA ALA A 224 -9.01 33.18 -25.61
C ALA A 224 -9.04 33.96 -26.95
N GLU A 225 -7.92 34.59 -27.31
CA GLU A 225 -7.77 35.43 -28.50
C GLU A 225 -7.18 34.65 -29.69
N GLY A 226 -6.65 33.44 -29.46
CA GLY A 226 -5.94 32.64 -30.45
C GLY A 226 -4.58 33.22 -30.83
N GLN A 227 -3.71 32.41 -31.44
CA GLN A 227 -2.53 32.92 -32.13
C GLN A 227 -2.86 32.94 -33.63
N PRO A 228 -2.52 34.01 -34.39
CA PRO A 228 -2.69 33.96 -35.83
C PRO A 228 -1.80 32.87 -36.40
N ASP A 229 -2.39 31.95 -37.17
CA ASP A 229 -1.68 30.91 -37.91
C ASP A 229 -0.53 31.55 -38.69
N SER A 230 0.70 31.38 -38.22
CA SER A 230 1.91 31.82 -38.93
C SER A 230 2.29 30.85 -40.06
N CYS A 231 1.35 30.01 -40.50
CA CYS A 231 1.45 29.25 -41.75
C CYS A 231 1.05 30.15 -42.94
N LYS A 232 1.97 31.06 -43.30
CA LYS A 232 2.06 31.57 -44.67
C LYS A 232 3.37 31.07 -45.27
N CYS A 233 3.27 30.01 -46.05
CA CYS A 233 4.19 29.74 -47.15
C CYS A 233 3.39 29.88 -48.46
#